data_AF-J6EJW6-F1
#
_entry.id   AF-J6EJW6-F1
#
_cell.length_a   1.000
_cell.length_b   1.000
_cell.length_c   1.000
_cell.angle_alpha   90.00
_cell.angle_beta   90.00
_cell.angle_gamma   90.00
#
_symmetry.space_group_name_H-M   'P 1'
#
loop_
_entity.id
_entity.type
_entity.pdbx_description
1 polymer ?
#
loop_
_entity_poly.entity_id
_entity_poly.type
_entity_poly.pdbx_seq_one_letter_code
_entity_poly.pdbx_strand_id
1 'polypeptide(L)'
;MSTRSKALNAYRHGLRATRIAFQNDTEILSAARAKMRSGMASPPNPKLTAEEQIQHLEDVAVFLRRNLVQGKKVEGANMKQPRYHLNIHGDTELGDNEAIADPTAKVKTNLKARPFKCSDKKQ
;
A
#
# COMPACT_ATOMS: atom_id res chain seq x y z
N MET A 1 -15.66 -10.57 20.88
CA MET A 1 -14.19 -10.52 20.74
C MET A 1 -13.63 -9.54 21.76
N SER A 2 -12.70 -9.96 22.61
CA SER A 2 -12.02 -9.06 23.57
C SER A 2 -11.25 -7.96 22.84
N THR A 3 -11.18 -6.75 23.41
CA THR A 3 -10.42 -5.60 22.89
C THR A 3 -8.97 -5.95 22.59
N ARG A 4 -8.34 -6.76 23.46
CA ARG A 4 -6.98 -7.28 23.26
C ARG A 4 -6.86 -8.12 21.98
N SER A 5 -7.85 -8.97 21.71
CA SER A 5 -7.86 -9.81 20.51
C SER A 5 -8.03 -8.97 19.24
N LYS A 6 -8.92 -7.96 19.28
CA LYS A 6 -9.10 -6.99 18.18
C LYS A 6 -7.78 -6.25 17.89
N ALA A 7 -7.11 -5.76 18.93
CA ALA A 7 -5.84 -5.05 18.80
C ALA A 7 -4.73 -5.92 18.18
N LEU A 8 -4.61 -7.18 18.60
CA LEU A 8 -3.63 -8.10 18.01
C LEU A 8 -3.92 -8.42 16.54
N ASN A 9 -5.20 -8.48 16.15
CA ASN A 9 -5.57 -8.70 14.76
C ASN A 9 -5.22 -7.50 13.89
N ALA A 10 -5.58 -6.28 14.31
CA ALA A 10 -5.22 -5.05 13.61
C ALA A 10 -3.68 -4.91 13.46
N TYR A 11 -2.92 -5.24 14.51
CA TYR A 11 -1.46 -5.25 14.44
C TYR A 11 -0.92 -6.24 13.40
N ARG A 12 -1.48 -7.45 13.33
CA ARG A 12 -1.11 -8.44 12.30
C ARG A 12 -1.49 -7.96 10.90
N HIS A 13 -2.62 -7.28 10.73
CA HIS A 13 -3.01 -6.69 9.45
C HIS A 13 -1.99 -5.66 8.99
N GLY A 14 -1.58 -4.75 9.87
CA GLY A 14 -0.53 -3.77 9.57
C GLY A 14 0.83 -4.41 9.22
N LEU A 15 1.24 -5.47 9.93
CA LEU A 15 2.47 -6.20 9.59
C LEU A 15 2.41 -6.92 8.23
N ARG A 16 1.21 -7.37 7.81
CA ARG A 16 1.01 -7.93 6.47
C ARG A 16 1.02 -6.84 5.41
N ALA A 17 0.35 -5.72 5.66
CA ALA A 17 0.31 -4.58 4.74
C ALA A 17 1.71 -4.00 4.47
N THR A 18 2.52 -3.80 5.52
CA THR A 18 3.93 -3.37 5.36
C THR A 18 4.76 -4.34 4.53
N ARG A 19 4.53 -5.65 4.68
CA ARG A 19 5.20 -6.67 3.85
C ARG A 19 4.81 -6.57 2.38
N ILE A 20 3.54 -6.33 2.08
CA ILE A 20 3.06 -6.19 0.71
C ILE A 20 3.64 -4.92 0.08
N ALA A 21 3.59 -3.80 0.80
CA ALA A 21 4.05 -2.50 0.32
C ALA A 21 5.58 -2.44 0.09
N PHE A 22 6.37 -3.06 0.99
CA PHE A 22 7.83 -2.94 1.02
C PHE A 22 8.57 -4.27 0.77
N GLN A 23 7.96 -5.21 0.05
CA GLN A 23 8.49 -6.58 -0.09
C GLN A 23 9.94 -6.64 -0.57
N ASN A 24 10.32 -5.73 -1.47
CA ASN A 24 11.62 -5.71 -2.15
C ASN A 24 12.61 -4.72 -1.53
N ASP A 25 12.23 -4.09 -0.41
CA ASP A 25 13.04 -3.10 0.31
C ASP A 25 13.13 -3.49 1.77
N THR A 26 14.17 -4.26 2.10
CA THR A 26 14.35 -4.84 3.44
C THR A 26 14.62 -3.77 4.49
N GLU A 27 15.29 -2.68 4.12
CA GLU A 27 15.61 -1.58 5.02
C GLU A 27 14.33 -0.86 5.43
N ILE A 28 13.53 -0.41 4.45
CA ILE A 28 12.26 0.26 4.72
C ILE A 28 11.27 -0.69 5.42
N LEU A 29 11.22 -1.97 5.01
CA LEU A 29 10.38 -2.97 5.66
C LEU A 29 10.73 -3.14 7.15
N SER A 30 12.02 -3.16 7.50
CA SER A 30 12.47 -3.26 8.89
C SER A 30 12.09 -2.03 9.70
N ALA A 31 12.30 -0.83 9.14
CA ALA A 31 11.95 0.44 9.76
C ALA A 31 10.44 0.58 9.96
N ALA A 32 9.64 0.20 8.95
CA ALA A 32 8.18 0.22 9.03
C ALA A 32 7.67 -0.71 10.13
N ARG A 33 8.21 -1.92 10.24
CA ARG A 33 7.86 -2.85 11.34
C ARG A 33 8.24 -2.31 12.71
N ALA A 34 9.41 -1.70 12.84
CA ALA A 34 9.83 -1.06 14.08
C ALA A 34 8.89 0.09 14.48
N LYS A 35 8.47 0.91 13.51
CA LYS A 35 7.49 2.00 13.70
C LYS A 35 6.12 1.47 14.12
N MET A 36 5.65 0.38 13.52
CA MET A 36 4.38 -0.26 13.89
C MET A 36 4.43 -0.80 15.32
N ARG A 37 5.56 -1.41 15.71
CA ARG A 37 5.76 -1.91 17.08
C ARG A 37 5.79 -0.77 18.10
N SER A 38 6.50 0.32 17.79
CA SER A 38 6.56 1.47 18.70
C SER A 38 5.21 2.19 18.79
N GLY A 39 4.47 2.32 17.69
CA GLY A 39 3.12 2.91 17.68
C GLY A 39 2.09 2.08 18.45
N MET A 40 2.24 0.75 18.50
CA MET A 40 1.39 -0.11 19.32
C MET A 40 1.73 -0.01 20.82
N ALA A 41 3.01 0.18 21.16
CA ALA A 41 3.45 0.34 22.55
C ALA A 41 3.20 1.75 23.10
N SER A 42 3.36 2.76 22.25
CA SER A 42 3.16 4.18 22.54
C SER A 42 2.30 4.80 21.44
N PRO A 43 0.97 4.79 21.61
CA PRO A 43 0.05 5.32 20.61
C PRO A 43 0.27 6.83 20.43
N PRO A 44 0.32 7.32 19.18
CA PRO A 44 0.66 8.71 18.88
C PRO A 44 -0.35 9.72 19.45
N ASN A 45 -1.60 9.30 19.64
CA ASN A 45 -2.66 10.13 20.19
C ASN A 45 -3.22 9.49 21.48
N PRO A 46 -2.72 9.85 22.67
CA PRO A 46 -3.15 9.25 23.94
C PRO A 46 -4.57 9.65 24.35
N LYS A 47 -5.20 10.60 23.64
CA LYS A 47 -6.59 11.03 23.88
C LYS A 47 -7.64 10.10 23.26
N LEU A 48 -7.25 9.24 22.33
CA LEU A 48 -8.16 8.31 21.66
C LEU A 48 -8.47 7.11 22.56
N THR A 49 -9.71 6.65 22.49
CA THR A 49 -10.12 5.39 23.13
C THR A 49 -9.38 4.20 22.51
N ALA A 50 -9.33 3.08 23.24
CA ALA A 50 -8.69 1.87 22.74
C ALA A 50 -9.32 1.37 21.42
N GLU A 51 -10.63 1.55 21.23
CA GLU A 51 -11.31 1.13 19.99
C GLU A 51 -10.95 2.03 18.81
N GLU A 52 -10.87 3.34 19.00
CA GLU A 52 -10.43 4.29 17.97
C GLU A 52 -8.97 4.06 17.58
N GLN A 53 -8.10 3.72 18.53
CA GLN A 53 -6.71 3.37 18.24
C GLN A 53 -6.58 2.09 17.41
N ILE A 54 -7.42 1.09 17.70
CA ILE A 54 -7.49 -0.14 16.91
C ILE A 54 -7.98 0.18 15.49
N GLN A 55 -9.01 1.01 15.36
CA GLN A 55 -9.53 1.43 14.06
C GLN A 55 -8.47 2.19 13.26
N HIS A 56 -7.79 3.15 13.88
CA HIS A 56 -6.69 3.88 13.25
C HIS A 56 -5.58 2.93 12.74
N LEU A 57 -5.25 1.88 13.49
CA LEU A 57 -4.26 0.90 13.05
C LEU A 57 -4.73 0.08 11.84
N GLU A 58 -6.01 -0.23 11.79
CA GLU A 58 -6.64 -0.91 10.64
C GLU A 58 -6.65 0.01 9.42
N ASP A 59 -6.98 1.30 9.59
CA ASP A 59 -6.98 2.30 8.53
C ASP A 59 -5.58 2.48 7.94
N VAL A 60 -4.55 2.51 8.80
CA VAL A 60 -3.15 2.50 8.36
C VAL A 60 -2.81 1.25 7.55
N ALA A 61 -3.30 0.07 7.96
CA ALA A 61 -3.08 -1.17 7.21
C ALA A 61 -3.75 -1.13 5.82
N VAL A 62 -4.98 -0.63 5.74
CA VAL A 62 -5.69 -0.42 4.47
C VAL A 62 -4.93 0.57 3.60
N PHE A 63 -4.50 1.70 4.16
CA PHE A 63 -3.77 2.73 3.44
C PHE A 63 -2.46 2.19 2.85
N LEU A 64 -1.66 1.49 3.64
CA LEU A 64 -0.40 0.89 3.17
C LEU A 64 -0.60 -0.10 2.03
N ARG A 65 -1.73 -0.81 2.03
CA ARG A 65 -2.04 -1.79 0.99
C ARG A 65 -2.61 -1.14 -0.26
N ARG A 66 -3.49 -0.16 -0.12
CA ARG A 66 -4.28 0.35 -1.25
C ARG A 66 -3.65 1.56 -1.92
N ASN A 67 -3.03 2.44 -1.13
CA ASN A 67 -2.61 3.77 -1.57
C ASN A 67 -1.10 3.92 -1.72
N LEU A 68 -0.31 3.09 -1.06
CA LEU A 68 1.15 3.19 -1.11
C LEU A 68 1.70 2.24 -2.18
N VAL A 69 2.38 2.81 -3.18
CA VAL A 69 3.09 2.04 -4.21
C VAL A 69 4.57 2.38 -4.16
N GLN A 70 5.41 1.36 -4.00
CA GLN A 70 6.86 1.54 -4.02
C GLN A 70 7.40 1.47 -5.45
N GLY A 71 8.14 2.50 -5.85
CA GLY A 71 8.91 2.52 -7.09
C GLY A 71 10.33 1.99 -6.89
N LYS A 72 10.75 1.00 -7.68
CA LYS A 72 12.13 0.51 -7.72
C LYS A 72 12.83 1.03 -8.97
N LYS A 73 14.03 1.58 -8.81
CA LYS A 73 14.86 2.00 -9.95
C LYS A 73 15.26 0.77 -10.77
N VAL A 74 15.08 0.83 -12.08
CA VAL A 74 15.52 -0.24 -13.00
C VAL A 74 17.00 -0.04 -13.29
N GLU A 75 17.84 -0.91 -12.75
CA GLU A 75 19.27 -0.94 -13.03
C GLU A 75 19.54 -1.55 -14.42
N GLY A 76 20.54 -1.05 -15.13
CA GLY A 76 20.95 -1.57 -16.45
C GLY A 76 20.28 -0.93 -17.67
N ALA A 77 19.43 0.09 -17.49
CA ALA A 77 18.99 0.92 -18.61
C ALA A 77 20.14 1.87 -19.02
N ASN A 78 20.84 1.56 -20.10
CA ASN A 78 21.72 2.50 -20.85
C ASN A 78 20.88 3.63 -21.49
N MET A 79 20.01 4.27 -20.71
CA MET A 79 19.11 5.34 -21.13
C MET A 79 19.49 6.60 -20.39
N LYS A 80 19.46 7.74 -21.09
CA LYS A 80 19.76 9.08 -20.55
C LYS A 80 18.88 9.50 -19.36
N GLN A 81 17.84 8.74 -19.02
CA GLN A 81 16.83 9.05 -18.01
C GLN A 81 16.59 7.84 -17.09
N PRO A 82 16.53 8.01 -15.75
CA PRO A 82 16.27 6.94 -14.81
C PRO A 82 14.83 6.44 -14.95
N ARG A 83 14.64 5.11 -15.08
CA ARG A 83 13.33 4.47 -15.09
C ARG A 83 13.03 3.83 -13.74
N TYR A 84 11.77 3.94 -13.31
CA TYR A 84 11.27 3.30 -12.10
C TYR A 84 10.15 2.31 -12.46
N HIS A 85 10.22 1.13 -11.88
CA HIS A 85 9.14 0.15 -11.93
C HIS A 85 8.29 0.31 -10.67
N LEU A 86 7.01 0.58 -10.84
CA LEU A 86 6.05 0.70 -9.74
C LEU A 86 5.49 -0.69 -9.42
N ASN A 87 5.61 -1.12 -8.17
CA ASN A 87 5.07 -2.40 -7.71
C ASN A 87 3.57 -2.28 -7.42
N ILE A 88 2.75 -2.19 -8.47
CA ILE A 88 1.29 -2.19 -8.36
C ILE A 88 0.80 -3.63 -8.21
N HIS A 89 -0.08 -3.89 -7.24
CA HIS A 89 -0.64 -5.21 -6.99
C HIS A 89 -2.18 -5.16 -7.01
N GLY A 90 -2.84 -6.33 -7.00
CA GLY A 90 -4.31 -6.41 -7.20
C GLY A 90 -5.16 -5.66 -6.16
N ASP A 91 -4.62 -5.46 -4.97
CA ASP A 91 -5.27 -4.70 -3.88
C ASP A 91 -5.00 -3.19 -3.95
N THR A 92 -4.12 -2.71 -4.85
CA THR A 92 -3.85 -1.29 -5.02
C THR A 92 -5.05 -0.64 -5.70
N GLU A 93 -5.55 0.47 -5.12
CA GLU A 93 -6.64 1.21 -5.73
C GLU A 93 -6.12 1.92 -6.99
N LEU A 94 -6.64 1.52 -8.14
CA LEU A 94 -6.31 2.05 -9.48
C LEU A 94 -7.35 3.08 -9.95
N GLY A 95 -8.15 3.62 -9.03
CA GLY A 95 -9.26 4.51 -9.35
C GLY A 95 -8.82 5.77 -10.08
N ASP A 96 -9.58 6.18 -11.10
CA ASP A 96 -9.43 7.50 -11.69
C ASP A 96 -9.92 8.56 -10.70
N ASN A 97 -9.06 9.51 -10.34
CA ASN A 97 -9.39 10.59 -9.39
C ASN A 97 -10.62 11.41 -9.80
N GLU A 98 -10.97 11.43 -11.09
CA GLU A 98 -12.15 12.16 -11.60
C GLU A 98 -13.49 11.48 -11.27
N ALA A 99 -13.53 10.15 -11.13
CA ALA A 99 -14.76 9.42 -10.78
C ALA A 99 -15.17 9.61 -9.31
N ILE A 100 -14.29 10.15 -8.47
CA ILE A 100 -14.55 10.39 -7.04
C ILE A 100 -15.32 11.71 -6.84
N ALA A 101 -15.27 12.64 -7.79
CA ALA A 101 -16.02 13.90 -7.74
C ALA A 101 -17.53 13.70 -8.01
N ASP A 102 -17.89 12.69 -8.81
CA ASP A 102 -19.28 12.41 -9.18
C ASP A 102 -19.88 11.25 -8.35
N PRO A 103 -20.84 11.52 -7.44
CA PRO A 103 -21.42 10.49 -6.56
C PRO A 103 -22.24 9.41 -7.30
N THR A 104 -22.42 9.53 -8.62
CA THR A 104 -23.15 8.59 -9.48
C THR A 104 -22.26 7.68 -10.33
N ALA A 105 -20.94 7.89 -10.33
CA ALA A 105 -20.02 7.13 -11.18
C ALA A 105 -19.80 5.71 -10.64
N LYS A 106 -20.47 4.72 -11.26
CA LYS A 106 -20.19 3.30 -11.01
C LYS A 106 -18.76 2.98 -11.44
N VAL A 107 -17.94 2.45 -10.52
CA VAL A 107 -16.60 1.93 -10.81
C VAL A 107 -16.70 0.92 -11.96
N LYS A 108 -16.22 1.30 -13.14
CA LYS A 108 -16.19 0.42 -14.31
C LYS A 108 -15.01 -0.54 -14.15
N THR A 109 -15.23 -1.70 -13.54
CA THR A 109 -14.28 -2.82 -13.61
C THR A 109 -14.36 -3.49 -14.99
N ASN A 110 -14.03 -2.76 -16.04
CA ASN A 110 -13.89 -3.35 -17.38
C ASN A 110 -12.49 -3.92 -17.54
N LEU A 111 -12.31 -5.16 -17.09
CA LEU A 111 -11.20 -6.01 -17.50
C LEU A 111 -11.22 -6.16 -19.03
N LYS A 112 -10.20 -5.64 -19.71
CA LYS A 112 -9.46 -6.39 -20.74
C LYS A 112 -7.98 -6.09 -20.54
N ALA A 113 -7.26 -7.04 -19.96
CA ALA A 113 -5.80 -7.05 -19.97
C ALA A 113 -5.32 -6.96 -21.42
N ARG A 114 -4.86 -5.77 -21.83
CA ARG A 114 -4.18 -5.61 -23.11
C ARG A 114 -2.75 -6.10 -22.88
N PRO A 115 -2.25 -7.12 -23.61
CA PRO A 115 -0.85 -7.48 -23.52
C PRO A 115 -0.02 -6.26 -23.92
N PHE A 116 0.91 -5.86 -23.05
CA PHE A 116 1.89 -4.82 -23.34
C PHE A 116 2.67 -5.24 -24.60
N LYS A 117 2.35 -4.61 -25.73
CA LYS A 117 3.04 -4.84 -27.00
C LYS A 117 4.38 -4.09 -26.93
N CYS A 118 5.47 -4.80 -26.67
CA CYS A 118 6.82 -4.29 -26.92
C CYS A 118 6.89 -3.86 -28.39
N SER A 119 7.24 -2.59 -28.62
CA SER A 119 7.40 -2.02 -29.95
C SER A 119 8.44 -2.80 -30.77
N ASP A 120 8.03 -3.19 -31.96
CA ASP A 120 8.84 -3.92 -32.96
C ASP A 120 10.14 -3.20 -33.31
N LYS A 121 11.19 -4.02 -33.54
CA LYS A 121 12.49 -3.60 -34.07
C LYS A 121 12.30 -2.82 -35.38
N LYS A 122 12.79 -1.58 -35.45
CA LYS A 122 13.06 -0.92 -36.73
C LYS A 122 14.36 -1.48 -37.31
N GLN A 123 14.28 -1.99 -38.53
CA GLN A 123 15.41 -2.16 -39.45
C GLN A 123 15.98 -0.80 -39.83
#